data_AF-A0A930F5P0-F1
#
_entry.id   AF-A0A930F5P0-F1
#
_cell.length_a   1.000
_cell.length_b   1.000
_cell.length_c   1.000
_cell.angle_alpha   90.00
_cell.angle_beta   90.00
_cell.angle_gamma   90.00
#
_symmetry.space_group_name_H-M   'P 1'
#
loop_
_entity.id
_entity.type
_entity.pdbx_description
1 polymer ?
#
loop_
_entity_poly.entity_id
_entity_poly.type
_entity_poly.pdbx_seq_one_letter_code
_entity_poly.pdbx_strand_id
1 'polypeptide(L)' 'MNNNIACMYLRLSREDGDSSESNSISNQRQIIKSYAKENGITISNEYVDDGFSGSNFDRPN' A
#
# COMPACT_ATOMS: atom_id res chain seq x y z
N MET A 1 -3.06 -16.64 21.67
CA MET A 1 -3.25 -15.26 21.18
C MET A 1 -3.30 -15.33 19.67
N ASN A 2 -4.40 -14.90 19.04
CA ASN A 2 -4.45 -14.82 17.59
C ASN A 2 -3.66 -13.59 17.18
N ASN A 3 -2.49 -13.80 16.57
CA ASN A 3 -1.76 -12.71 15.92
C ASN A 3 -2.44 -12.47 14.57
N ASN A 4 -3.23 -11.42 14.47
CA ASN A 4 -3.75 -10.96 13.18
C ASN A 4 -2.60 -10.31 12.42
N ILE A 5 -1.97 -11.07 11.52
CA ILE A 5 -0.88 -10.60 10.67
C ILE A 5 -1.44 -10.39 9.27
N ALA A 6 -1.10 -9.26 8.66
CA ALA A 6 -1.51 -8.92 7.30
C ALA A 6 -0.33 -8.33 6.50
N CYS A 7 -0.51 -8.24 5.19
CA CYS A 7 0.33 -7.46 4.30
C CYS A 7 -0.50 -6.29 3.76
N MET A 8 0.14 -5.15 3.50
CA MET A 8 -0.51 -4.01 2.86
C MET A 8 -0.06 -3.88 1.41
N TYR A 9 -1.00 -3.54 0.54
CA TYR A 9 -0.78 -3.32 -0.88
C TYR A 9 -1.33 -1.93 -1.27
N LEU A 10 -0.47 -1.09 -1.84
CA LEU A 10 -0.75 0.28 -2.25
C LEU A 10 -0.60 0.37 -3.77
N ARG A 11 -1.50 1.08 -4.45
CA ARG A 11 -1.41 1.24 -5.91
C ARG A 11 -1.81 2.64 -6.35
N LEU A 12 -1.09 3.17 -7.33
CA LEU A 12 -1.45 4.35 -8.09
C LEU A 12 -1.37 4.03 -9.59
N SER A 13 -2.43 4.35 -10.33
CA SER A 13 -2.54 3.99 -11.76
C SER A 13 -2.10 5.09 -12.73
N ARG A 14 -1.82 6.31 -12.26
CA ARG A 14 -1.56 7.46 -13.13
C ARG A 14 -0.64 8.46 -12.44
N GLU A 15 0.44 8.83 -13.11
CA GLU A 15 1.37 9.86 -12.66
C GLU A 15 0.76 11.25 -12.84
N ASP A 16 0.76 12.05 -11.77
CA ASP A 16 0.85 13.50 -11.88
C ASP A 16 2.12 13.93 -11.15
N GLY A 17 3.23 13.99 -11.90
CA GLY A 17 4.38 14.86 -11.64
C GLY A 17 5.29 14.56 -10.43
N ASP A 18 6.54 14.20 -10.74
CA ASP A 18 7.77 14.70 -10.10
C ASP A 18 7.96 14.51 -8.58
N SER A 19 7.40 13.47 -7.97
CA SER A 19 7.72 13.12 -6.58
C SER A 19 8.11 11.64 -6.47
N SER A 20 9.17 11.33 -5.71
CA SER A 20 9.68 9.97 -5.49
C SER A 20 8.65 9.00 -4.88
N GLU A 21 7.55 9.50 -4.32
CA GLU A 21 6.34 8.79 -3.93
C GLU A 21 5.17 9.76 -4.12
N SER A 22 4.08 9.33 -4.76
CA SER A 22 2.91 10.21 -4.90
C SER A 22 2.22 10.47 -3.55
N ASN A 23 1.67 11.68 -3.38
CA ASN A 23 0.83 12.03 -2.21
C ASN A 23 -0.31 11.03 -1.97
N SER A 24 -0.80 10.41 -3.04
CA SER A 24 -1.86 9.40 -2.98
C SER A 24 -1.40 8.08 -2.33
N ILE A 25 -0.17 7.62 -2.58
CA ILE A 25 0.39 6.43 -1.93
C ILE A 25 0.62 6.70 -0.45
N SER A 26 1.18 7.87 -0.09
CA SER A 26 1.41 8.24 1.31
C SER A 26 0.09 8.30 2.10
N ASN A 27 -0.97 8.85 1.50
CA ASN A 27 -2.31 8.87 2.12
C ASN A 27 -2.89 7.47 2.31
N GLN A 28 -2.78 6.59 1.31
CA GLN A 28 -3.26 5.20 1.43
C GLN A 28 -2.54 4.47 2.57
N ARG A 29 -1.20 4.64 2.67
CA ARG A 29 -0.39 4.07 3.75
C ARG A 29 -0.90 4.51 5.12
N GLN A 30 -1.19 5.80 5.29
CA GLN A 30 -1.69 6.33 6.56
C GLN A 30 -3.04 5.71 6.94
N ILE A 31 -3.98 5.61 6.01
CA ILE A 31 -5.32 5.04 6.25
C ILE A 31 -5.20 3.58 6.70
N ILE A 32 -4.42 2.77 5.97
CA ILE A 32 -4.26 1.34 6.29
C ILE A 32 -3.57 1.14 7.64
N LYS A 33 -2.52 1.92 7.95
CA LYS A 33 -1.82 1.82 9.24
C LYS A 33 -2.73 2.20 10.41
N SER A 34 -3.55 3.23 10.26
CA SER A 34 -4.54 3.62 11.29
C SER A 34 -5.55 2.51 11.53
N TYR A 35 -6.15 1.97 10.46
CA TYR A 35 -7.10 0.86 10.56
C TYR A 35 -6.47 -0.38 11.20
N ALA A 36 -5.26 -0.76 10.78
CA ALA A 36 -4.56 -1.92 11.31
C ALA A 36 -4.28 -1.75 12.81
N LYS A 37 -3.84 -0.57 13.24
CA LYS A 37 -3.60 -0.25 14.65
C LYS A 37 -4.88 -0.35 15.48
N GLU A 38 -5.98 0.23 15.01
CA GLU A 38 -7.28 0.20 15.70
C GLU A 38 -7.85 -1.22 15.85
N ASN A 39 -7.52 -2.12 14.92
CA ASN A 39 -8.03 -3.49 14.90
C ASN A 39 -7.02 -4.54 15.40
N GLY A 40 -5.88 -4.12 15.97
CA GLY A 40 -4.85 -5.03 16.47
C GLY A 40 -4.22 -5.91 15.37
N ILE A 41 -4.16 -5.41 14.13
CA ILE A 41 -3.54 -6.07 12.98
C ILE A 41 -2.08 -5.63 12.89
N THR A 42 -1.17 -6.60 12.83
CA THR A 42 0.25 -6.39 12.58
C THR A 42 0.53 -6.45 11.09
N ILE A 43 1.04 -5.36 10.51
CA ILE A 43 1.47 -5.36 9.12
C ILE A 43 2.90 -5.91 9.02
N SER A 44 3.07 -7.00 8.28
CA SER A 44 4.35 -7.69 8.08
C SER A 44 5.13 -7.18 6.87
N ASN A 45 4.41 -6.87 5.78
CA ASN A 45 5.00 -6.44 4.51
C ASN A 45 4.19 -5.32 3.86
N GLU A 46 4.88 -4.48 3.08
CA GLU A 46 4.33 -3.45 2.22
C GLU A 46 4.67 -3.77 0.76
N TYR A 47 3.68 -3.67 -0.11
CA TYR A 47 3.82 -3.79 -1.56
C TYR A 47 3.28 -2.51 -2.19
N VAL A 48 4.04 -1.88 -3.09
CA VAL A 48 3.69 -0.58 -3.67
C VAL A 48 3.83 -0.64 -5.19
N ASP A 49 2.73 -0.32 -5.87
CA ASP A 49 2.68 -0.18 -7.32
C ASP A 49 2.41 1.28 -7.68
N ASP A 50 3.47 2.08 -7.77
CA ASP A 50 3.39 3.47 -8.18
C ASP A 50 3.55 3.58 -9.71
N GLY A 51 2.44 3.72 -10.44
CA GLY A 51 2.42 3.85 -11.90
C GLY A 51 2.06 2.58 -12.68
N PHE A 52 1.65 1.49 -12.02
CA PHE A 52 1.31 0.24 -12.70
C PHE A 52 -0.20 0.08 -12.97
N SER A 53 -0.49 -0.39 -14.19
CA SER A 53 -1.84 -0.76 -14.60
C SER A 53 -2.38 -1.89 -13.73
N GLY A 54 -3.63 -1.76 -13.30
CA GLY A 54 -4.36 -2.82 -12.57
C GLY A 54 -4.89 -3.94 -13.46
N SER A 55 -4.57 -3.93 -14.77
CA SER A 55 -5.11 -4.89 -15.75
C SER A 55 -4.41 -6.25 -15.75
N ASN A 56 -3.29 -6.42 -15.04
CA ASN A 56 -2.57 -7.68 -14.89
C ASN A 56 -1.93 -7.80 -13.50
N PHE A 57 -1.30 -8.95 -13.22
CA PHE A 57 -0.56 -9.23 -11.98
C PHE A 57 0.96 -9.13 -12.12
N ASP A 58 1.47 -8.69 -13.28
CA ASP A 58 2.91 -8.55 -13.51
C ASP A 58 3.45 -7.35 -12.73
N ARG A 59 4.24 -7.62 -11.68
CA ARG A 59 4.90 -6.61 -10.83
C ARG A 59 6.40 -6.87 -10.79
N PRO A 60 7.26 -5.83 -10.86
CA PRO A 60 8.70 -6.01 -10.68
C PRO A 60 8.98 -6.52 -9.25
N ASN A 61 9.84 -7.55 -9.14
CA ASN A 61 10.26 -8.13 -7.86
C ASN A 61 11.14 -7.19 -7.04
#